data_AF-A0A914YB20-F1
#
_entry.id   AF-A0A914YB20-F1
#
_cell.length_a   1.000
_cell.length_b   1.000
_cell.length_c   1.000
_cell.angle_alpha   90.00
_cell.angle_beta   90.00
_cell.angle_gamma   90.00
#
_symmetry.space_group_name_H-M   'P 1'
#
loop_
_entity.id
_entity.type
_entity.pdbx_description
1 polymer ?
#
loop_
_entity_poly.entity_id
_entity_poly.type
_entity_poly.pdbx_seq_one_letter_code
_entity_poly.pdbx_strand_id
1 'polypeptide(L)'
;MFEAVGRLTVALYGHGFSIHLRGQMFRKILRHGAAYFDEEENSPGRLVHKLITDTSSLNRILGEKLDLLLPAIICSFVSVTVAFWINWKLAAFCSFQFPVFFMFRMVELKETSKRQRQMVEEEKKAANLATVVLSNMSTIKAYTLQGHFDEIFYNALKPLQS
;
A
#
# COMPACT_ATOMS: atom_id res chain seq x y z
N MET A 1 11.33 0.58 29.17
CA MET A 1 12.59 1.27 28.78
C MET A 1 13.10 0.81 27.41
N PHE A 2 13.31 -0.50 27.16
CA PHE A 2 13.79 -1.01 25.87
C PHE A 2 12.90 -0.65 24.67
N GLU A 3 11.58 -0.73 24.82
CA GLU A 3 10.64 -0.35 23.75
C GLU A 3 10.73 1.15 23.39
N ALA A 4 10.83 2.02 24.40
CA ALA A 4 10.99 3.46 24.18
C ALA A 4 12.30 3.78 23.45
N VAL A 5 13.40 3.11 23.82
CA VAL A 5 14.70 3.24 23.12
C VAL A 5 14.62 2.72 21.68
N GLY A 6 13.91 1.61 21.44
CA GLY A 6 13.66 1.08 20.10
C GLY A 6 12.92 2.09 19.21
N ARG A 7 11.81 2.65 19.71
CA ARG A 7 11.04 3.67 18.98
C ARG A 7 11.85 4.93 18.70
N LEU A 8 12.67 5.38 19.66
CA LEU A 8 13.54 6.54 19.50
C LEU A 8 14.65 6.32 18.47
N THR A 9 15.28 5.14 18.45
CA THR A 9 16.33 4.84 17.47
C THR A 9 15.75 4.80 16.06
N VAL A 10 14.63 4.11 15.85
CA VAL A 10 13.93 4.08 14.54
C VAL A 10 13.56 5.49 14.08
N ALA A 11 13.06 6.34 14.98
CA ALA A 11 12.73 7.73 14.66
C ALA A 11 13.97 8.55 14.23
N LEU A 12 15.09 8.39 14.92
CA LEU A 12 16.35 9.08 14.58
C LEU A 12 16.91 8.61 13.23
N TYR A 13 16.94 7.29 13.00
CA TYR A 13 17.39 6.72 11.72
C TYR A 13 16.48 7.14 10.56
N GLY A 14 15.16 7.15 10.75
CA GLY A 14 14.20 7.60 9.74
C GLY A 14 14.36 9.08 9.38
N HIS A 15 14.65 9.93 10.36
CA HIS A 15 14.90 11.36 10.11
C HIS A 15 16.16 11.57 9.27
N GLY A 16 17.26 10.88 9.59
CA GLY A 16 18.50 10.93 8.81
C GLY A 16 18.33 10.40 7.39
N PHE A 17 17.63 9.28 7.22
CA PHE A 17 17.32 8.71 5.92
C PHE A 17 16.49 9.65 5.03
N SER A 18 15.48 10.32 5.60
CA SER A 18 14.66 11.30 4.86
C SER A 18 15.46 12.48 4.33
N ILE A 19 16.39 13.01 5.13
CA ILE A 19 17.26 14.13 4.71
C ILE A 19 18.17 13.68 3.56
N HIS A 20 18.74 12.48 3.67
CA HIS A 20 19.59 11.92 2.62
C HIS A 20 18.82 11.72 1.31
N LEU A 21 17.61 11.16 1.39
CA LEU A 21 16.75 10.90 0.23
C LEU A 21 16.34 12.21 -0.47
N ARG A 22 15.91 13.23 0.30
CA ARG A 22 15.59 14.57 -0.24
C ARG A 22 16.80 15.19 -0.93
N GLY A 23 17.98 15.09 -0.34
CA GLY A 23 19.22 15.60 -0.94
C GLY A 23 19.57 14.91 -2.27
N GLN A 24 19.43 13.59 -2.35
CA GLN A 24 19.65 12.85 -3.60
C GLN A 24 18.63 13.21 -4.68
N MET A 25 17.35 13.30 -4.33
CA MET A 25 16.28 13.65 -5.26
C MET A 25 16.42 15.08 -5.77
N PHE A 26 16.72 16.03 -4.88
CA PHE A 26 17.00 17.41 -5.27
C PHE A 26 18.17 17.50 -6.26
N ARG A 27 19.26 16.76 -6.01
CA ARG A 27 20.39 16.70 -6.94
C ARG A 27 20.02 16.07 -8.30
N LYS A 28 19.08 15.13 -8.35
CA LYS A 28 18.56 14.58 -9.61
C LYS A 28 17.67 15.58 -10.37
N ILE A 29 16.83 16.32 -9.65
CA ILE A 29 15.97 17.36 -10.24
C ILE A 29 16.83 18.45 -10.88
N LEU A 30 17.90 18.90 -10.20
CA LEU A 30 18.85 19.89 -10.75
C LEU A 30 19.59 19.45 -12.02
N ARG A 31 19.60 18.16 -12.36
CA ARG A 31 20.21 17.65 -13.61
C ARG A 31 19.25 17.69 -14.81
N HIS A 32 17.97 18.00 -14.61
CA HIS A 32 17.03 18.17 -15.71
C HIS A 32 17.27 19.49 -16.44
N GLY A 33 17.06 19.52 -17.76
CA GLY A 33 17.25 20.71 -18.59
C GLY A 33 16.18 21.78 -18.36
N ALA A 34 16.44 23.02 -18.80
CA ALA A 34 15.52 24.15 -18.59
C ALA A 34 14.10 23.92 -19.14
N ALA A 35 13.97 23.24 -20.29
CA ALA A 35 12.70 22.88 -20.89
C ALA A 35 11.80 21.99 -19.99
N TYR A 36 12.39 21.27 -19.02
CA TYR A 36 11.62 20.49 -18.04
C TYR A 36 10.89 21.39 -17.04
N PHE A 37 11.45 22.57 -16.73
CA PHE A 37 10.90 23.52 -15.77
C PHE A 37 9.93 24.53 -16.40
N ASP A 38 9.87 24.60 -17.73
CA ASP A 38 8.93 25.46 -18.47
C ASP A 38 7.51 24.86 -18.52
N GLU A 39 7.37 23.57 -18.24
CA GLU A 39 6.06 22.91 -18.17
C GLU A 39 5.32 23.33 -16.88
N GLU A 40 4.05 23.75 -17.01
CA GLU A 40 3.24 24.26 -15.90
C GLU A 40 3.08 23.24 -14.76
N GLU A 41 3.12 21.94 -15.10
CA GLU A 41 3.10 20.83 -14.13
C GLU A 41 4.40 20.71 -13.31
N ASN A 42 5.53 21.20 -13.82
CA ASN A 42 6.87 21.05 -13.27
C ASN A 42 7.41 22.33 -12.62
N SER A 43 6.52 23.24 -12.22
CA SER A 43 6.91 24.43 -11.47
C SER A 43 7.77 24.06 -10.23
N PRO A 44 8.89 24.76 -9.98
CA PRO A 44 9.84 24.41 -8.93
C PRO A 44 9.19 24.33 -7.53
N GLY A 45 8.21 25.19 -7.23
CA GLY A 45 7.47 25.14 -5.97
C GLY A 45 6.63 23.87 -5.81
N ARG A 46 5.99 23.43 -6.90
CA ARG A 46 5.17 22.21 -6.92
C ARG A 46 6.02 20.94 -6.84
N LEU A 47 7.17 20.92 -7.53
CA LEU A 47 8.14 19.82 -7.45
C LEU A 47 8.71 19.67 -6.03
N VAL A 48 9.08 20.78 -5.38
CA VAL A 48 9.58 20.77 -4.00
C VAL A 48 8.50 20.28 -3.04
N HIS A 49 7.26 20.76 -3.17
CA HIS A 49 6.15 20.29 -2.35
C HIS A 49 5.91 18.78 -2.53
N LYS A 50 5.83 18.32 -3.79
CA LYS A 50 5.67 16.90 -4.14
C LYS A 50 6.80 16.05 -3.54
N LEU A 51 8.04 16.49 -3.68
CA LEU A 51 9.21 15.80 -3.11
C LEU A 51 9.10 15.67 -1.59
N ILE A 52 8.71 16.75 -0.89
CA ILE A 52 8.57 16.75 0.56
C ILE A 52 7.47 15.78 0.99
N THR A 53 6.30 15.86 0.36
CA THR A 53 5.12 15.02 0.64
C THR A 53 5.40 13.54 0.39
N ASP A 54 6.01 13.21 -0.75
CA ASP A 54 6.34 11.84 -1.12
C ASP A 54 7.37 11.27 -0.15
N THR A 55 8.43 12.03 0.16
CA THR A 55 9.46 11.58 1.12
C THR A 55 8.90 11.42 2.53
N SER A 56 8.04 12.33 3.00
CA SER A 56 7.41 12.21 4.32
C SER A 56 6.48 11.00 4.41
N SER A 57 5.72 10.74 3.35
CA SER A 57 4.81 9.58 3.28
C SER A 57 5.61 8.28 3.27
N LEU A 58 6.68 8.22 2.48
CA LEU A 58 7.59 7.08 2.45
C LEU A 58 8.25 6.85 3.81
N ASN A 59 8.76 7.90 4.46
CA ASN A 59 9.39 7.75 5.77
C ASN A 59 8.40 7.33 6.85
N ARG A 60 7.15 7.80 6.77
CA ARG A 60 6.08 7.37 7.67
C ARG A 60 5.77 5.88 7.49
N ILE A 61 5.59 5.45 6.24
CA ILE A 61 5.31 4.04 5.93
C ILE A 61 6.50 3.18 6.37
N LEU A 62 7.73 3.57 6.03
CA LEU A 62 8.93 2.85 6.45
C LEU A 62 9.07 2.82 7.97
N GLY A 63 8.81 3.92 8.67
CA GLY A 63 8.81 3.96 10.14
C GLY A 63 7.79 2.99 10.75
N GLU A 64 6.54 3.06 10.31
CA GLU A 64 5.47 2.16 10.80
C GLU A 64 5.75 0.68 10.47
N LYS A 65 6.27 0.39 9.27
CA LYS A 65 6.59 -1.00 8.88
C LYS A 65 7.83 -1.53 9.58
N LEU A 66 8.89 -0.73 9.70
CA LEU A 66 10.13 -1.15 10.35
C LEU A 66 9.94 -1.34 11.86
N ASP A 67 9.14 -0.49 12.52
CA ASP A 67 8.83 -0.62 13.96
C ASP A 67 8.18 -1.98 14.27
N LEU A 68 7.35 -2.50 13.35
CA LEU A 68 6.71 -3.80 13.52
C LEU A 68 7.58 -4.98 13.03
N LEU A 69 8.24 -4.83 11.88
CA LEU A 69 8.94 -5.92 11.22
C LEU A 69 10.27 -6.27 11.89
N LEU A 70 11.07 -5.27 12.30
CA LEU A 70 12.37 -5.54 12.92
C LEU A 70 12.24 -6.41 14.19
N PRO A 71 11.41 -6.04 15.18
CA PRO A 71 11.26 -6.83 16.39
C PRO A 71 10.66 -8.21 16.12
N ALA A 72 9.71 -8.31 15.18
CA ALA A 72 9.11 -9.59 14.80
C ALA A 72 10.16 -10.55 14.24
N ILE A 73 11.06 -10.07 13.37
CA ILE A 73 12.14 -10.87 12.80
C ILE A 73 13.12 -11.30 13.89
N ILE A 74 13.60 -10.36 14.71
CA ILE A 74 14.56 -10.65 15.79
C ILE A 74 13.98 -11.65 16.78
N CYS A 75 12.74 -11.45 17.23
CA CYS A 75 12.05 -12.34 18.15
C CYS A 75 11.84 -13.73 17.53
N SER A 76 11.47 -13.79 16.24
CA SER A 76 11.36 -15.05 15.52
C SER A 76 12.70 -15.80 15.46
N PHE A 77 13.82 -15.12 15.17
CA PHE A 77 15.13 -15.77 15.16
C PHE A 77 15.55 -16.25 16.54
N VAL A 78 15.42 -15.40 17.57
CA VAL A 78 15.78 -15.74 18.94
C VAL A 78 14.94 -16.93 19.45
N SER A 79 13.63 -16.92 19.22
CA SER A 79 12.76 -18.03 19.63
C SER A 79 13.12 -19.35 18.96
N VAL A 80 13.43 -19.34 17.65
CA VAL A 80 13.88 -20.53 16.93
C VAL A 80 15.21 -21.03 17.49
N THR A 81 16.20 -20.16 17.67
CA THR A 81 17.50 -20.54 18.23
C THR A 81 17.37 -21.14 19.62
N VAL A 82 16.60 -20.51 20.51
CA VAL A 82 16.36 -21.02 21.88
C VAL A 82 15.63 -22.37 21.85
N ALA A 83 14.65 -22.55 20.95
CA ALA A 83 13.95 -23.83 20.80
C ALA A 83 14.88 -24.97 20.36
N PHE A 84 15.83 -24.69 19.45
CA PHE A 84 16.84 -25.66 19.02
C PHE A 84 17.83 -26.02 20.14
N TRP A 85 18.18 -25.06 21.01
CA TRP A 85 19.09 -25.28 22.13
C TRP A 85 18.50 -26.19 23.22
N ILE A 86 17.22 -26.06 23.51
CA ILE A 86 16.57 -26.83 24.60
C ILE A 86 16.35 -28.30 24.19
N ASN A 87 15.72 -28.53 23.04
CA ASN A 87 15.39 -29.88 22.57
C ASN A 87 15.32 -29.94 21.05
N TRP A 88 16.42 -30.37 20.42
CA TRP A 88 16.51 -30.46 18.95
C TRP A 88 15.43 -31.36 18.32
N LYS A 89 14.95 -32.38 19.04
CA LYS A 89 13.88 -33.28 18.57
C LYS A 89 12.51 -32.60 18.51
N LEU A 90 12.20 -31.71 19.46
CA LEU A 90 10.96 -30.93 19.45
C LEU A 90 11.01 -29.83 18.38
N ALA A 91 12.17 -29.18 18.23
CA ALA A 91 12.39 -28.17 17.20
C ALA A 91 12.22 -28.73 15.78
N ALA A 92 12.68 -29.96 15.52
CA ALA A 92 12.49 -30.62 14.23
C ALA A 92 11.00 -30.84 13.88
N PHE A 93 10.18 -31.22 14.85
CA PHE A 93 8.73 -31.39 14.65
C PHE A 93 8.04 -30.06 14.34
N CYS A 94 8.35 -29.00 15.09
CA CYS A 94 7.84 -27.65 14.81
C CYS A 94 8.31 -27.12 13.45
N SER A 95 9.56 -27.41 13.06
CA SER A 95 10.10 -27.03 11.76
C SER A 95 9.41 -27.74 10.60
N PHE A 96 8.83 -28.93 10.81
CA PHE A 96 8.02 -29.62 9.81
C PHE A 96 6.61 -29.05 9.69
N GLN A 97 6.03 -28.56 10.79
CA GLN A 97 4.71 -27.90 10.76
C GLN A 97 4.75 -26.53 10.07
N PHE A 98 5.87 -25.82 10.15
CA PHE A 98 6.05 -24.49 9.56
C PHE A 98 5.82 -24.44 8.03
N PRO A 99 6.42 -25.31 7.19
CA PRO A 99 6.18 -25.30 5.75
C PRO A 99 4.72 -25.66 5.39
N VAL A 100 4.07 -26.54 6.15
CA VAL A 100 2.65 -26.86 5.94
C VAL A 100 1.80 -25.62 6.16
N PHE A 101 1.98 -24.94 7.30
CA PHE A 101 1.26 -23.70 7.61
C PHE A 101 1.54 -22.59 6.58
N PHE A 102 2.79 -22.48 6.14
CA PHE A 102 3.21 -21.52 5.13
C PHE A 102 2.53 -21.78 3.77
N MET A 103 2.41 -23.04 3.37
CA MET A 103 1.68 -23.40 2.14
C MET A 103 0.20 -23.04 2.23
N PHE A 104 -0.48 -23.36 3.33
CA PHE A 104 -1.86 -22.93 3.55
C PHE A 104 -2.01 -21.42 3.47
N ARG A 105 -1.10 -20.67 4.11
CA ARG A 105 -1.12 -19.20 4.06
C ARG A 105 -0.86 -18.62 2.67
N MET A 106 0.01 -19.24 1.87
CA MET A 106 0.21 -18.82 0.48
C MET A 106 -1.05 -19.01 -0.36
N VAL A 107 -1.77 -20.11 -0.17
CA VAL A 107 -3.04 -20.36 -0.88
C VAL A 107 -4.09 -19.34 -0.45
N GLU A 108 -4.25 -19.13 0.86
CA GLU A 108 -5.19 -18.16 1.43
C GLU A 108 -4.91 -16.73 0.94
N LEU A 109 -3.65 -16.30 0.92
CA LEU A 109 -3.23 -14.99 0.40
C LEU A 109 -3.51 -14.84 -1.10
N LYS A 110 -3.25 -15.89 -1.89
CA LYS A 110 -3.53 -15.86 -3.34
C LYS A 110 -5.02 -15.73 -3.60
N GLU A 111 -5.84 -16.53 -2.93
CA GLU A 111 -7.29 -16.49 -3.09
C GLU A 111 -7.88 -15.17 -2.60
N THR A 112 -7.41 -14.66 -1.46
CA THR A 112 -7.82 -13.35 -0.94
C THR A 112 -7.43 -12.22 -1.89
N SER A 113 -6.20 -12.24 -2.43
CA SER A 113 -5.75 -11.21 -3.39
C SER A 113 -6.53 -11.25 -4.69
N LYS A 114 -6.86 -12.45 -5.20
CA LYS A 114 -7.72 -12.59 -6.38
C LYS A 114 -9.12 -12.03 -6.11
N ARG A 115 -9.73 -12.39 -4.97
CA ARG A 115 -11.07 -11.90 -4.60
C ARG A 115 -11.09 -10.39 -4.43
N GLN A 116 -10.06 -9.83 -3.79
CA GLN A 116 -9.90 -8.38 -3.66
C GLN A 116 -9.77 -7.69 -5.03
N ARG A 117 -9.03 -8.26 -5.98
CA ARG A 117 -8.94 -7.72 -7.34
C ARG A 117 -10.28 -7.75 -8.07
N GLN A 118 -11.05 -8.82 -7.92
CA GLN A 118 -12.38 -8.94 -8.51
C GLN A 118 -13.33 -7.88 -7.94
N MET A 119 -13.35 -7.73 -6.61
CA MET A 119 -14.15 -6.69 -5.93
C MET A 119 -13.79 -5.28 -6.43
N VAL A 120 -12.50 -4.95 -6.51
CA VAL A 120 -12.05 -3.64 -7.01
C VAL A 120 -12.46 -3.41 -8.47
N GLU A 121 -12.43 -4.45 -9.30
CA GLU A 121 -12.85 -4.34 -10.70
C GLU A 121 -14.37 -4.13 -10.83
N GLU A 122 -15.17 -4.79 -9.99
CA GLU A 122 -16.62 -4.59 -9.92
C GLU A 122 -16.99 -3.18 -9.42
N GLU A 123 -16.32 -2.70 -8.37
CA GLU A 123 -16.46 -1.32 -7.90
C GLU A 123 -16.10 -0.31 -8.98
N LYS A 124 -15.02 -0.56 -9.73
CA LYS A 124 -14.60 0.32 -10.84
C LYS A 124 -15.63 0.36 -11.97
N LYS A 125 -16.27 -0.76 -12.30
CA LYS A 125 -17.35 -0.80 -13.29
C LYS A 125 -18.55 0.03 -12.86
N ALA A 126 -18.98 -0.10 -11.60
CA ALA A 126 -20.07 0.70 -11.04
C ALA A 126 -19.72 2.20 -11.03
N ALA A 127 -18.49 2.55 -10.61
CA ALA A 127 -18.02 3.94 -10.60
C ALA A 127 -17.93 4.55 -12.00
N ASN A 128 -17.44 3.80 -12.99
CA ASN A 128 -17.41 4.24 -14.39
C ASN A 128 -18.83 4.47 -14.93
N LEU A 129 -19.76 3.55 -14.65
CA LEU A 129 -21.15 3.69 -15.07
C LEU A 129 -21.80 4.93 -14.45
N ALA A 130 -21.62 5.15 -13.15
CA ALA A 130 -22.09 6.37 -12.48
C ALA A 130 -21.52 7.63 -13.13
N THR A 131 -20.22 7.62 -13.45
CA THR A 131 -19.56 8.75 -14.13
C THR A 131 -20.20 9.02 -15.50
N VAL A 132 -20.42 7.99 -16.32
CA VAL A 132 -21.07 8.12 -17.63
C VAL A 132 -22.48 8.71 -17.53
N VAL A 133 -23.27 8.25 -16.57
CA VAL A 133 -24.64 8.72 -16.34
C VAL A 133 -24.64 10.17 -15.87
N LEU A 134 -23.78 10.52 -14.91
CA LEU A 134 -23.69 11.88 -14.37
C LEU A 134 -23.21 12.87 -15.45
N SER A 135 -22.22 12.50 -16.27
CA SER A 135 -21.74 13.35 -17.36
C SER A 135 -22.79 13.59 -18.45
N ASN A 136 -23.74 12.67 -18.65
CA ASN A 136 -24.76 12.75 -19.70
C ASN A 136 -26.20 12.98 -19.15
N MET A 137 -26.32 13.45 -17.90
CA MET A 137 -27.61 13.55 -17.20
C MET A 137 -28.64 14.44 -17.93
N SER A 138 -28.20 15.52 -18.56
CA SER A 138 -29.08 16.40 -19.35
C SER A 138 -29.71 15.68 -20.55
N THR A 139 -28.93 14.84 -21.24
CA THR A 139 -29.39 14.03 -22.36
C THR A 139 -30.36 12.95 -21.87
N ILE A 140 -30.03 12.25 -20.78
CA ILE A 140 -30.87 11.19 -20.22
C ILE A 140 -32.23 11.75 -19.77
N LYS A 141 -32.26 12.96 -19.19
CA LYS A 141 -33.49 13.67 -18.86
C LYS A 141 -34.29 14.09 -20.09
N ALA A 142 -33.63 14.55 -21.15
CA ALA A 142 -34.30 14.92 -22.39
C ALA A 142 -35.01 13.73 -23.08
N TYR A 143 -34.46 12.52 -22.94
CA TYR A 143 -35.05 11.29 -23.46
C TYR A 143 -35.91 10.50 -22.45
N THR A 144 -36.10 11.02 -21.23
CA THR A 144 -36.86 10.34 -20.14
C THR A 144 -36.36 8.90 -19.86
N LEU A 145 -35.05 8.66 -20.02
CA LEU A 145 -34.41 7.33 -19.88
C LEU A 145 -33.92 7.03 -18.46
N GLN A 146 -34.36 7.79 -17.46
CA GLN A 146 -33.83 7.73 -16.09
C GLN A 146 -34.03 6.35 -15.44
N GLY A 147 -35.20 5.73 -15.60
CA GLY A 147 -35.48 4.42 -15.04
C GLY A 147 -34.62 3.29 -15.63
N HIS A 148 -34.25 3.40 -16.91
CA HIS A 148 -33.39 2.40 -17.56
C HIS A 148 -31.97 2.42 -16.98
N PHE A 149 -31.39 3.60 -16.78
CA PHE A 149 -30.06 3.72 -16.18
C PHE A 149 -30.04 3.40 -14.69
N ASP A 150 -31.14 3.65 -13.97
CA ASP A 150 -31.29 3.25 -12.57
C ASP A 150 -31.26 1.71 -12.43
N GLU A 151 -31.97 1.00 -13.32
CA GLU A 151 -31.95 -0.48 -13.34
C GLU A 151 -30.57 -1.05 -13.69
N ILE A 152 -29.87 -0.46 -14.66
CA ILE A 152 -28.49 -0.87 -15.02
C ILE A 152 -27.54 -0.63 -13.84
N PHE A 153 -27.66 0.51 -13.15
CA PHE A 153 -26.83 0.83 -12.00
C PHE A 153 -27.10 -0.12 -10.82
N TYR A 154 -28.38 -0.41 -10.55
CA TYR A 154 -28.79 -1.41 -9.55
C TYR A 154 -28.23 -2.80 -9.85
N ASN A 155 -28.26 -3.24 -11.11
CA ASN A 155 -27.68 -4.51 -11.53
C ASN A 155 -26.14 -4.53 -11.41
N ALA A 156 -25.47 -3.41 -11.63
CA ALA A 156 -24.02 -3.28 -11.43
C ALA A 156 -23.61 -3.32 -9.94
N LEU A 157 -24.51 -2.92 -9.04
CA LEU A 157 -24.31 -2.93 -7.58
C LEU A 157 -24.67 -4.25 -6.90
N LYS A 158 -25.59 -5.03 -7.49
CA LYS A 158 -26.01 -6.34 -6.97
C LYS A 158 -24.85 -7.29 -6.59
N PRO A 159 -23.75 -7.43 -7.36
CA PRO A 159 -22.63 -8.29 -6.97
C PRO A 159 -21.81 -7.74 -5.79
N LEU A 160 -21.84 -6.43 -5.52
CA LEU A 160 -21.11 -5.81 -4.39
C LEU A 160 -21.82 -5.98 -3.04
N GLN A 161 -23.12 -6.32 -3.04
CA GLN A 161 -23.95 -6.44 -1.84
C GLN A 161 -24.04 -7.88 -1.30
N SER A 162 -23.43 -8.85 -2.00
CA SER A 162 -23.42 -10.29 -1.64
C SER A 162 -22.08 -10.71 -1.04
#